data_AF-A0A7R8CAA8-F1
#
_entry.id   AF-A0A7R8CAA8-F1
#
_cell.length_a   1.000
_cell.length_b   1.000
_cell.length_c   1.000
_cell.angle_alpha   90.00
_cell.angle_beta   90.00
_cell.angle_gamma   90.00
#
_symmetry.space_group_name_H-M   'P 1'
#
loop_
_entity.id
_entity.type
_entity.pdbx_description
1 polymer ?
#
loop_
_entity_poly.entity_id
_entity_poly.type
_entity_poly.pdbx_seq_one_letter_code
_entity_poly.pdbx_strand_id
1 'polypeptide(L)'
;MIYFEQKLAEAIANCCEWSGNRALFGQAGAVAPLVNYLTSSDVNVHRSTSIALYQLSKDPWNCVTMHQNGVVPHLLRLIGSEDEEVQEASADCLQNIRKLALACEKFRYQHMKNKFDN
;
A
#
# COMPACT_ATOMS: atom_id res chain seq x y z
N MET A 1 14.47 -11.82 14.70
CA MET A 1 13.82 -11.76 13.37
C MET A 1 13.18 -10.39 13.13
N ILE A 2 12.41 -9.87 14.10
CA ILE A 2 11.70 -8.57 14.08
C ILE A 2 12.58 -7.37 13.67
N TYR A 3 13.85 -7.32 14.11
CA TYR A 3 14.78 -6.24 13.74
C TYR A 3 15.06 -6.15 12.23
N PHE A 4 15.05 -7.29 11.52
CA PHE A 4 15.30 -7.33 10.08
C PHE A 4 14.10 -6.81 9.28
N GLU A 5 12.87 -7.15 9.73
CA GLU A 5 11.62 -6.70 9.11
C GLU A 5 11.51 -5.17 9.15
N GLN A 6 11.79 -4.57 10.31
CA GLN A 6 11.81 -3.12 10.50
C GLN A 6 12.82 -2.46 9.56
N LYS A 7 14.08 -2.91 9.55
CA LYS A 7 15.14 -2.28 8.75
C LYS A 7 14.91 -2.41 7.25
N LEU A 8 14.35 -3.54 6.80
CA LEU A 8 13.97 -3.73 5.41
C LEU A 8 12.85 -2.78 5.00
N ALA A 9 11.79 -2.67 5.81
CA ALA A 9 10.67 -1.77 5.55
C ALA A 9 11.11 -0.29 5.52
N GLU A 10 11.96 0.12 6.46
CA GLU A 10 12.53 1.48 6.52
C GLU A 10 13.38 1.81 5.28
N ALA A 11 14.21 0.87 4.81
CA ALA A 11 14.98 1.05 3.59
C ALA A 11 14.08 1.20 2.35
N ILE A 12 13.03 0.38 2.24
CA ILE A 12 12.08 0.45 1.12
C ILE A 12 11.30 1.77 1.15
N ALA A 13 10.85 2.22 2.32
CA ALA A 13 10.17 3.49 2.50
C ALA A 13 10.99 4.67 1.96
N ASN A 14 12.25 4.76 2.40
CA ASN A 14 13.17 5.83 1.98
C ASN A 14 13.49 5.75 0.48
N CYS A 15 13.72 4.56 -0.07
CA CYS A 15 14.02 4.41 -1.49
C CYS A 15 12.79 4.72 -2.38
N CYS A 16 11.57 4.50 -1.88
CA CYS A 16 10.33 4.72 -2.62
C CYS A 16 9.88 6.19 -2.64
N GLU A 17 10.60 7.12 -2.03
CA GLU A 17 10.40 8.56 -2.30
C GLU A 17 10.58 8.87 -3.79
N TRP A 18 11.47 8.14 -4.47
CA TRP A 18 11.73 8.26 -5.90
C TRP A 18 10.74 7.41 -6.69
N SER A 19 10.00 8.03 -7.60
CA SER A 19 8.89 7.40 -8.34
C SER A 19 9.27 6.13 -9.10
N GLY A 20 10.47 6.09 -9.70
CA GLY A 20 10.96 4.91 -10.45
C GLY A 20 11.19 3.68 -9.58
N ASN A 21 11.55 3.86 -8.31
CA ASN A 21 11.86 2.76 -7.41
C ASN A 21 10.59 2.00 -6.98
N ARG A 22 9.46 2.70 -6.87
CA ARG A 22 8.18 2.11 -6.44
C ARG A 22 7.77 0.94 -7.34
N ALA A 23 7.86 1.14 -8.65
CA ALA A 23 7.53 0.11 -9.64
C ALA A 23 8.54 -1.05 -9.59
N LEU A 24 9.84 -0.75 -9.44
CA LEU A 24 10.88 -1.77 -9.36
C LEU A 24 10.72 -2.68 -8.13
N PHE A 25 10.49 -2.10 -6.94
CA PHE A 25 10.24 -2.88 -5.73
C PHE A 25 8.95 -3.69 -5.82
N GLY A 26 7.91 -3.12 -6.43
CA GLY A 26 6.67 -3.83 -6.78
C GLY A 26 6.92 -5.08 -7.61
N GLN A 27 7.61 -4.90 -8.74
CA GLN A 27 7.97 -5.97 -9.67
C GLN A 27 8.92 -7.01 -9.04
N ALA A 28 9.79 -6.58 -8.13
CA ALA A 28 10.66 -7.47 -7.36
C ALA A 28 9.90 -8.28 -6.28
N GLY A 29 8.58 -8.08 -6.13
CA GLY A 29 7.75 -8.84 -5.20
C GLY A 29 7.81 -8.35 -3.75
N ALA A 30 8.25 -7.12 -3.50
CA ALA A 30 8.40 -6.58 -2.14
C ALA A 30 7.05 -6.37 -1.41
N VAL A 31 5.94 -6.22 -2.15
CA VAL A 31 4.62 -5.90 -1.59
C VAL A 31 4.08 -7.01 -0.68
N ALA A 32 4.09 -8.27 -1.13
CA ALA A 32 3.47 -9.36 -0.38
C ALA A 32 4.15 -9.61 0.99
N PRO A 33 5.50 -9.66 1.09
CA PRO A 33 6.19 -9.74 2.39
C PRO A 33 5.86 -8.57 3.31
N LEU A 34 5.78 -7.33 2.78
CA LEU A 34 5.43 -6.16 3.58
C LEU A 34 4.00 -6.23 4.12
N VAL A 35 3.04 -6.71 3.34
CA VAL A 35 1.68 -6.94 3.85
C VAL A 35 1.70 -7.95 4.99
N ASN A 36 2.51 -9.01 4.89
CA ASN A 36 2.67 -9.99 5.96
C ASN A 36 3.33 -9.38 7.22
N TYR A 37 4.23 -8.41 7.11
CA TYR A 37 4.81 -7.73 8.28
C TYR A 37 3.77 -6.99 9.13
N LEU A 38 2.60 -6.64 8.58
CA LEU A 38 1.49 -6.07 9.35
C LEU A 38 0.83 -7.07 10.33
N THR A 39 1.22 -8.35 10.32
CA THR A 39 0.80 -9.33 11.33
C THR A 39 1.74 -9.38 12.53
N SER A 40 2.86 -8.64 12.49
CA SER A 40 3.81 -8.59 13.60
C SER A 40 3.17 -8.01 14.87
N SER A 41 3.75 -8.31 16.03
CA SER A 41 3.32 -7.72 17.30
C SER A 41 4.10 -6.44 17.65
N ASP A 42 5.09 -6.06 16.85
CA ASP A 42 5.98 -4.93 17.12
C ASP A 42 5.48 -3.64 16.46
N VAL A 43 5.30 -2.60 17.28
CA VAL A 43 4.81 -1.29 16.83
C VAL A 43 5.78 -0.61 15.85
N ASN A 44 7.09 -0.83 15.99
CA ASN A 44 8.07 -0.26 15.07
C ASN A 44 8.02 -0.94 13.71
N VAL A 45 7.73 -2.25 13.68
CA VAL A 45 7.49 -2.96 12.41
C VAL A 45 6.23 -2.44 11.76
N HIS A 46 5.15 -2.21 12.50
CA HIS A 46 3.94 -1.57 11.96
C HIS A 46 4.24 -0.19 11.38
N ARG A 47 4.98 0.66 12.10
CA ARG A 47 5.35 2.00 11.63
C ARG A 47 6.13 1.94 10.32
N SER A 48 7.26 1.24 10.30
CA SER A 48 8.09 1.15 9.09
C SER A 48 7.33 0.50 7.92
N THR A 49 6.51 -0.51 8.19
CA THR A 49 5.74 -1.21 7.16
C THR A 49 4.61 -0.35 6.61
N SER A 50 3.87 0.37 7.45
CA SER A 50 2.80 1.28 7.01
C SER A 50 3.35 2.40 6.13
N ILE A 51 4.51 2.98 6.49
CA ILE A 51 5.17 4.01 5.67
C ILE A 51 5.64 3.42 4.34
N ALA A 52 6.26 2.23 4.34
CA ALA A 52 6.69 1.57 3.12
C ALA A 52 5.52 1.26 2.18
N LEU A 53 4.42 0.72 2.72
CA LEU A 53 3.21 0.43 1.95
C LEU A 53 2.56 1.71 1.42
N TYR A 54 2.51 2.78 2.22
CA TYR A 54 2.07 4.09 1.76
C TYR A 54 2.89 4.56 0.54
N GLN A 55 4.23 4.53 0.61
CA GLN A 55 5.06 4.97 -0.50
C GLN A 55 4.86 4.10 -1.75
N LEU A 56 4.78 2.78 -1.58
CA LEU A 56 4.52 1.83 -2.66
C LEU A 56 3.12 2.03 -3.27
N SER A 57 2.11 2.38 -2.47
CA SER A 57 0.71 2.57 -2.92
C SER A 57 0.54 3.73 -3.90
N LYS A 58 1.52 4.63 -4.00
CA LYS A 58 1.52 5.69 -5.02
C LYS A 58 1.70 5.13 -6.44
N ASP A 59 2.11 3.88 -6.57
CA ASP A 59 2.08 3.14 -7.83
C ASP A 59 0.78 2.30 -7.96
N PRO A 60 0.05 2.40 -9.08
CA PRO A 60 -1.20 1.66 -9.28
C PRO A 60 -1.06 0.13 -9.22
N TRP A 61 0.01 -0.45 -9.76
CA TRP A 61 0.20 -1.90 -9.79
C TRP A 61 0.49 -2.44 -8.39
N ASN A 62 1.22 -1.68 -7.59
CA ASN A 62 1.41 -1.98 -6.17
C ASN A 62 0.09 -1.94 -5.41
N CYS A 63 -0.77 -0.95 -5.64
CA CYS A 63 -2.11 -0.91 -5.04
C CYS A 63 -2.95 -2.15 -5.36
N VAL A 64 -2.93 -2.63 -6.61
CA VAL A 64 -3.61 -3.88 -7.00
C VAL A 64 -3.03 -5.07 -6.23
N THR A 65 -1.71 -5.17 -6.19
CA THR A 65 -1.00 -6.27 -5.51
C THR A 65 -1.29 -6.27 -4.01
N MET A 66 -1.30 -5.10 -3.37
CA MET A 66 -1.66 -4.93 -1.96
C MET A 66 -3.09 -5.39 -1.68
N HIS A 67 -4.04 -4.99 -2.51
CA HIS A 67 -5.44 -5.39 -2.36
C HIS A 67 -5.59 -6.91 -2.50
N GLN A 68 -4.92 -7.52 -3.48
CA GLN A 68 -4.91 -8.98 -3.69
C GLN A 68 -4.30 -9.75 -2.51
N ASN A 69 -3.31 -9.16 -1.82
CA ASN A 69 -2.70 -9.75 -0.63
C ASN A 69 -3.46 -9.43 0.67
N GLY A 70 -4.67 -8.85 0.58
CA GLY A 70 -5.51 -8.65 1.76
C GLY A 70 -5.03 -7.55 2.71
N VAL A 71 -4.39 -6.50 2.22
CA VAL A 71 -3.87 -5.42 3.08
C VAL A 71 -4.97 -4.64 3.84
N VAL A 72 -6.19 -4.59 3.30
CA VAL A 72 -7.25 -3.65 3.73
C VAL A 72 -7.66 -3.85 5.20
N PRO A 73 -7.96 -5.07 5.70
CA PRO A 73 -8.30 -5.27 7.11
C PRO A 73 -7.16 -4.86 8.06
N HIS A 74 -5.91 -5.05 7.66
CA HIS A 74 -4.75 -4.66 8.46
C HIS A 74 -4.66 -3.14 8.59
N LEU A 75 -4.80 -2.41 7.48
CA LEU A 75 -4.75 -0.94 7.49
C LEU A 75 -5.93 -0.35 8.27
N LEU A 76 -7.13 -0.93 8.17
CA LEU A 76 -8.29 -0.49 8.96
C LEU A 76 -8.06 -0.62 10.46
N ARG A 77 -7.41 -1.70 10.90
CA ARG A 77 -7.01 -1.87 12.30
C ARG A 77 -5.98 -0.82 12.71
N LEU A 78 -5.01 -0.53 11.85
CA LEU A 78 -3.90 0.40 12.14
C LEU A 78 -4.31 1.87 12.12
N ILE A 79 -5.42 2.24 11.45
CA ILE A 79 -6.02 3.58 11.59
C ILE A 79 -6.45 3.84 13.05
N GLY A 80 -6.78 2.80 13.82
CA GLY A 80 -7.09 2.92 15.25
C GLY A 80 -5.86 2.97 16.18
N SER A 81 -4.65 3.04 15.63
CA SER A 81 -3.41 3.10 16.41
C SER A 81 -3.29 4.41 17.19
N GLU A 82 -2.67 4.36 18.37
CA GLU A 82 -2.27 5.55 19.15
C GLU A 82 -1.02 6.23 18.57
N ASP A 83 -0.33 5.55 17.67
CA ASP A 83 0.81 6.09 16.92
C ASP A 83 0.31 6.89 15.71
N GLU A 84 0.49 8.20 15.76
CA GLU A 84 0.03 9.16 14.73
C GLU A 84 0.63 8.87 13.35
N GLU A 85 1.90 8.46 13.29
CA GLU A 85 2.58 8.18 12.03
C GLU A 85 2.06 6.88 11.39
N VAL A 86 1.80 5.85 12.21
CA VAL A 86 1.12 4.63 11.76
C VAL A 86 -0.29 4.94 11.26
N GLN A 87 -1.03 5.76 12.01
CA GLN A 87 -2.40 6.13 11.68
C GLN A 87 -2.46 6.88 10.34
N GLU A 88 -1.64 7.92 10.17
CA GLU A 88 -1.58 8.73 8.96
C GLU A 88 -1.16 7.89 7.75
N ALA A 89 -0.04 7.16 7.84
CA ALA A 89 0.45 6.32 6.75
C ALA A 89 -0.58 5.25 6.33
N SER A 90 -1.30 4.67 7.29
CA SER A 90 -2.34 3.68 7.02
C SER A 90 -3.55 4.30 6.32
N ALA A 91 -3.99 5.48 6.76
CA ALA A 91 -5.09 6.22 6.16
C ALA A 91 -4.77 6.64 4.71
N ASP A 92 -3.57 7.17 4.48
CA ASP A 92 -3.11 7.58 3.16
C ASP A 92 -2.96 6.39 2.20
N CYS A 93 -2.43 5.27 2.70
CA CYS A 93 -2.33 4.03 1.91
C CYS A 93 -3.73 3.55 1.47
N LEU A 94 -4.70 3.54 2.39
CA LEU A 94 -6.09 3.19 2.06
C LEU A 94 -6.73 4.17 1.07
N GLN A 95 -6.46 5.46 1.21
CA GLN A 95 -6.93 6.48 0.29
C GLN A 95 -6.43 6.22 -1.14
N ASN A 96 -5.15 5.88 -1.30
CA ASN A 96 -4.57 5.57 -2.61
C ASN A 96 -5.21 4.34 -3.25
N ILE A 97 -5.40 3.26 -2.47
CA ILE A 97 -6.07 2.05 -2.93
C ILE A 97 -7.51 2.37 -3.39
N ARG A 98 -8.27 3.16 -2.62
CA ARG A 98 -9.65 3.54 -2.98
C ARG A 98 -9.69 4.44 -4.21
N LYS A 99 -8.78 5.42 -4.33
CA LYS A 99 -8.66 6.29 -5.51
C LYS A 99 -8.44 5.48 -6.78
N LEU A 100 -7.58 4.45 -6.72
CA LEU A 100 -7.38 3.54 -7.85
C LEU A 100 -8.66 2.77 -8.19
N ALA A 101 -9.32 2.17 -7.20
CA ALA A 101 -10.58 1.45 -7.42
C ALA A 101 -11.65 2.34 -8.09
N LEU A 102 -11.79 3.59 -7.62
CA LEU A 102 -12.69 4.59 -8.22
C LEU A 102 -12.31 4.93 -9.67
N ALA A 103 -11.02 5.07 -9.96
CA ALA A 103 -10.55 5.33 -11.32
C ALA A 103 -10.89 4.16 -12.27
N CYS A 104 -10.70 2.92 -11.81
CA CYS A 104 -11.09 1.72 -12.56
C CYS A 104 -12.60 1.63 -12.78
N GLU A 105 -13.42 1.92 -11.77
CA GLU A 105 -14.88 1.97 -11.88
C GLU A 105 -15.35 3.00 -12.91
N LYS A 106 -14.79 4.22 -12.87
CA LYS A 106 -15.10 5.30 -13.82
C LYS A 106 -14.72 4.94 -15.25
N PHE A 107 -13.51 4.39 -15.45
CA PHE A 107 -13.06 3.96 -16.77
C PHE A 107 -13.97 2.88 -17.36
N ARG A 108 -14.36 1.90 -16.54
CA ARG A 108 -15.26 0.82 -16.95
C ARG A 108 -16.65 1.36 -17.34
N TYR A 109 -17.19 2.30 -16.57
CA TYR A 109 -18.47 2.94 -16.88
C TYR A 109 -18.42 3.73 -18.20
N GLN A 110 -17.37 4.54 -18.40
CA GLN A 110 -17.18 5.30 -19.64
C GLN A 110 -17.03 4.39 -20.87
N HIS A 111 -16.26 3.31 -20.76
CA HIS A 111 -16.10 2.34 -21.84
C HIS A 111 -17.41 1.63 -22.18
N MET A 112 -18.22 1.27 -21.17
CA MET A 112 -19.54 0.69 -21.40
C MET A 112 -20.48 1.69 -22.10
N LYS A 113 -20.54 2.94 -21.63
CA LYS A 113 -21.38 3.99 -22.25
C LYS A 113 -21.02 4.21 -23.72
N ASN A 114 -19.73 4.33 -24.03
CA ASN A 114 -19.26 4.53 -25.42
C ASN A 114 -19.53 3.35 -26.35
N LYS A 115 -19.80 2.15 -25.81
CA LYS A 115 -20.16 0.96 -26.59
C LYS A 115 -21.65 0.89 -26.93
N PHE A 116 -22.51 1.61 -26.19
CA PHE A 116 -23.95 1.65 -26.42
C PHE A 116 -24.39 2.91 -27.19
N ASP A 117 -23.56 3.96 -27.22
CA ASP A 117 -23.81 5.21 -27.94
C ASP A 117 -23.24 5.21 -29.39
N ASN A 118 -22.69 4.09 -29.86
CA ASN A 118 -22.14 3.84 -31.23
C ASN A 118 -22.82 2.62 -31.85
#